data_AF-A0A2E4JRJ5-F1
#
_entry.id   AF-A0A2E4JRJ5-F1
#
_cell.length_a   1.000
_cell.length_b   1.000
_cell.length_c   1.000
_cell.angle_alpha   90.00
_cell.angle_beta   90.00
_cell.angle_gamma   90.00
#
_symmetry.space_group_name_H-M   'P 1'
#
loop_
_entity.id
_entity.type
_entity.pdbx_description
1 polymer ?
#
loop_
_entity_poly.entity_id
_entity_poly.type
_entity_poly.pdbx_seq_one_letter_code
_entity_poly.pdbx_strand_id
1 'polypeptide(L)'
;MIRRLILSSKHIDELKRFTIDSLPQESCALLLGDINGDDIVVSRIISTKNADKSKTTFSIEPNELFEVYKDAENSGLDIVGIFHSHPAPAKPSTIDIKYMKINPIPWLILSTTNNELIVFLYDNIIRQLELVIN
;
A
#
# COMPACT_ATOMS: atom_id res chain seq x y z
N MET A 1 -13.74 -13.40 4.77
CA MET A 1 -12.92 -13.04 3.60
C MET A 1 -12.77 -11.53 3.63
N ILE A 2 -11.55 -10.99 3.51
CA ILE A 2 -11.34 -9.54 3.59
C ILE A 2 -12.22 -8.79 2.59
N ARG A 3 -12.94 -7.78 3.09
CA ARG A 3 -13.87 -6.92 2.32
C ARG A 3 -13.45 -5.47 2.31
N ARG A 4 -12.93 -4.98 3.45
CA ARG A 4 -12.69 -3.56 3.67
C ARG A 4 -11.28 -3.29 4.16
N LEU A 5 -10.72 -2.17 3.73
CA LEU A 5 -9.53 -1.56 4.32
C LEU A 5 -9.94 -0.20 4.88
N ILE A 6 -9.63 0.02 6.16
CA ILE A 6 -10.04 1.20 6.92
C ILE A 6 -8.80 2.07 7.15
N LEU A 7 -8.86 3.31 6.70
CA LEU A 7 -7.86 4.36 6.91
C LEU A 7 -8.47 5.51 7.71
N SER A 8 -7.64 6.25 8.42
CA SER A 8 -8.04 7.56 8.95
C SER A 8 -7.85 8.65 7.90
N SER A 9 -8.53 9.78 8.07
CA SER A 9 -8.26 10.97 7.27
C SER A 9 -6.77 11.37 7.29
N LYS A 10 -6.09 11.21 8.43
CA LYS A 10 -4.65 11.46 8.58
C LYS A 10 -3.80 10.53 7.70
N HIS A 11 -4.17 9.25 7.59
CA HIS A 11 -3.48 8.31 6.71
C HIS A 11 -3.58 8.74 5.23
N ILE A 12 -4.73 9.25 4.81
CA ILE A 12 -4.89 9.77 3.44
C ILE A 12 -3.95 10.94 3.17
N ASP A 13 -3.83 11.87 4.12
CA ASP A 13 -2.94 13.03 3.99
C ASP A 13 -1.46 12.62 3.97
N GLU A 14 -1.07 11.63 4.79
CA GLU A 14 0.28 11.06 4.78
C GLU A 14 0.61 10.42 3.43
N LEU A 15 -0.28 9.57 2.89
CA LEU A 15 -0.09 8.92 1.59
C LEU A 15 0.04 9.91 0.43
N LYS A 16 -0.78 10.98 0.43
CA LYS A 16 -0.68 12.06 -0.55
C LYS A 16 0.65 12.80 -0.43
N ARG A 17 1.09 13.11 0.80
CA ARG A 17 2.36 13.78 1.05
C ARG A 17 3.53 12.91 0.57
N PHE A 18 3.57 11.63 0.93
CA PHE A 18 4.61 10.70 0.45
C PHE A 18 4.66 10.64 -1.08
N THR A 19 3.49 10.66 -1.72
CA THR A 19 3.39 10.69 -3.18
C THR A 19 4.01 11.95 -3.77
N ILE A 20 3.65 13.13 -3.25
CA ILE A 20 4.20 14.42 -3.70
C ILE A 20 5.72 14.46 -3.50
N ASP A 21 6.19 14.04 -2.33
CA ASP A 21 7.61 14.04 -1.96
C ASP A 21 8.45 13.08 -2.81
N SER A 22 7.82 12.04 -3.38
CA SER A 22 8.50 11.04 -4.22
C SER A 22 8.50 11.39 -5.71
N LEU A 23 7.73 12.39 -6.15
CA LEU A 23 7.64 12.73 -7.58
C LEU A 23 9.03 13.09 -8.16
N PRO A 24 9.35 12.61 -9.38
CA PRO A 24 8.47 11.91 -10.31
C PRO A 24 8.49 10.37 -10.18
N GLN A 25 9.15 9.81 -9.16
CA GLN A 25 9.21 8.37 -8.92
C GLN A 25 7.89 7.88 -8.30
N GLU A 26 7.60 6.58 -8.42
CA GLU A 26 6.53 5.99 -7.63
C GLU A 26 6.89 6.04 -6.15
N SER A 27 5.98 6.57 -5.36
CA SER A 27 6.02 6.42 -3.91
C SER A 27 5.64 4.99 -3.53
N CYS A 28 6.20 4.48 -2.43
CA CYS A 28 5.81 3.21 -1.84
C CYS A 28 5.81 3.32 -0.32
N ALA A 29 4.90 2.58 0.32
CA ALA A 29 4.78 2.52 1.77
C ALA A 29 4.20 1.18 2.23
N LEU A 30 4.46 0.83 3.48
CA LEU A 30 3.90 -0.33 4.14
C LEU A 30 2.81 0.12 5.13
N LEU A 31 1.67 -0.58 5.10
CA LEU A 31 0.53 -0.31 5.97
C LEU A 31 0.59 -1.28 7.14
N LEU A 32 0.68 -0.75 8.36
CA LEU A 32 0.73 -1.53 9.60
C LEU A 32 -0.60 -1.43 10.33
N GLY A 33 -1.09 -2.55 10.85
CA GLY A 33 -2.42 -2.62 11.45
C GLY A 33 -2.82 -4.02 11.84
N ASP A 34 -4.14 -4.22 11.93
CA ASP A 34 -4.75 -5.45 12.43
C ASP A 34 -5.88 -5.92 11.51
N ILE A 35 -6.13 -7.22 11.53
CA ILE A 35 -7.27 -7.85 10.85
C ILE A 35 -8.37 -8.12 11.88
N ASN A 36 -9.49 -7.42 11.73
CA ASN A 36 -10.67 -7.54 12.59
C ASN A 36 -11.83 -8.18 11.80
N GLY A 37 -11.86 -9.51 11.77
CA GLY A 37 -12.86 -10.27 11.01
C GLY A 37 -12.66 -10.11 9.50
N ASP A 38 -13.60 -9.42 8.85
CA ASP A 38 -13.54 -9.14 7.40
C ASP A 38 -12.89 -7.77 7.07
N ASP A 39 -12.45 -7.03 8.09
CA ASP A 39 -11.89 -5.69 7.96
C ASP A 39 -10.41 -5.65 8.28
N ILE A 40 -9.68 -4.83 7.52
CA ILE A 40 -8.30 -4.45 7.84
C ILE A 40 -8.34 -3.03 8.39
N VAL A 41 -7.83 -2.85 9.61
CA VAL A 41 -7.74 -1.54 10.25
C VAL A 41 -6.28 -1.11 10.26
N VAL A 42 -5.96 -0.08 9.48
CA VAL A 42 -4.59 0.46 9.45
C VAL A 42 -4.42 1.38 10.65
N SER A 43 -3.34 1.17 11.39
CA SER A 43 -2.96 1.94 12.57
C SER A 43 -1.77 2.88 12.30
N ARG A 44 -0.87 2.49 11.40
CA ARG A 44 0.34 3.26 11.04
C ARG A 44 0.68 3.06 9.56
N ILE A 45 1.34 4.05 8.97
CA ILE A 45 1.90 3.97 7.62
C ILE A 45 3.38 4.31 7.67
N ILE A 46 4.20 3.45 7.07
CA ILE A 46 5.65 3.63 6.99
C ILE A 46 6.02 3.85 5.52
N SER A 47 6.37 5.08 5.15
CA SER A 47 6.93 5.36 3.83
C SER A 47 8.29 4.68 3.68
N THR A 48 8.52 4.07 2.52
CA THR A 48 9.79 3.46 2.16
C THR A 48 10.39 4.14 0.94
N LYS A 49 11.70 4.00 0.75
CA LYS A 49 12.35 4.49 -0.48
C LYS A 49 12.05 3.54 -1.63
N ASN A 50 11.77 4.09 -2.80
CA ASN A 50 11.74 3.32 -4.03
C ASN A 50 13.18 3.03 -4.49
N ALA A 51 13.64 1.81 -4.23
CA ALA A 51 14.99 1.35 -4.59
C ALA A 51 15.22 1.32 -6.11
N ASP A 52 14.17 1.09 -6.91
CA ASP A 52 14.23 1.13 -8.37
C ASP A 52 14.47 2.55 -8.92
N LYS A 53 14.18 3.59 -8.12
CA LYS A 53 14.20 5.00 -8.53
C LYS A 53 13.38 5.24 -9.82
N SER A 54 12.28 4.51 -9.94
CA SER A 54 11.50 4.37 -11.17
C SER A 54 10.16 5.10 -11.07
N LYS A 55 9.61 5.47 -12.22
CA LYS A 55 8.28 6.10 -12.33
C LYS A 55 7.15 5.09 -12.51
N THR A 56 7.49 3.82 -12.71
CA THR A 56 6.53 2.77 -13.12
C THR A 56 6.76 1.44 -12.42
N THR A 57 7.74 1.38 -11.52
CA THR A 57 8.05 0.22 -10.70
C THR A 57 8.56 0.70 -9.35
N PHE A 58 8.42 -0.15 -8.34
CA PHE A 58 9.05 0.06 -7.05
C PHE A 58 9.59 -1.25 -6.50
N SER A 59 10.62 -1.12 -5.68
CA SER A 59 11.06 -2.14 -4.74
C SER A 59 11.51 -1.48 -3.45
N ILE A 60 11.51 -2.26 -2.36
CA ILE A 60 11.93 -1.81 -1.03
C ILE A 60 13.26 -2.51 -0.74
N GLU A 61 14.27 -1.75 -0.31
CA GLU A 61 15.57 -2.32 0.08
C GLU A 61 15.38 -3.38 1.18
N PRO A 62 16.01 -4.56 1.10
CA PRO A 62 15.80 -5.65 2.06
C PRO A 62 16.03 -5.26 3.52
N ASN A 63 17.03 -4.42 3.78
CA ASN A 63 17.32 -3.92 5.13
C ASN A 63 16.22 -2.98 5.63
N GLU A 64 15.69 -2.11 4.76
CA GLU A 64 14.58 -1.21 5.13
C GLU A 64 13.33 -2.03 5.43
N LEU A 65 13.02 -3.01 4.57
CA LEU A 65 11.91 -3.93 4.79
C LEU A 65 12.04 -4.70 6.11
N PHE A 66 13.23 -5.21 6.42
CA PHE A 66 13.51 -5.91 7.67
C PHE A 66 13.27 -5.03 8.91
N GLU A 67 13.73 -3.77 8.88
CA GLU A 67 13.49 -2.85 9.98
C GLU A 67 12.00 -2.53 10.16
N VAL A 68 11.21 -2.47 9.07
CA VAL A 68 9.75 -2.29 9.19
C VAL A 68 9.07 -3.52 9.79
N TYR A 69 9.47 -4.74 9.41
CA TYR A 69 8.96 -5.96 10.06
C TYR A 69 9.26 -5.97 11.56
N LYS A 70 10.47 -5.60 11.94
CA LYS A 70 10.88 -5.50 13.34
C LYS A 70 10.11 -4.43 14.10
N ASP A 71 9.87 -3.27 13.51
CA ASP A 71 9.04 -2.20 14.11
C ASP A 71 7.59 -2.65 14.29
N ALA A 72 7.03 -3.36 13.31
CA ALA A 72 5.69 -3.92 13.37
C ALA A 72 5.57 -4.91 14.53
N GLU A 73 6.49 -5.88 14.62
CA GLU A 73 6.52 -6.87 15.70
C GLU A 73 6.65 -6.21 17.09
N ASN A 74 7.57 -5.26 17.25
CA ASN A 74 7.76 -4.54 18.51
C ASN A 74 6.53 -3.70 18.92
N SER A 75 5.73 -3.28 17.93
CA SER A 75 4.50 -2.53 18.15
C SER A 75 3.26 -3.42 18.30
N GLY A 76 3.41 -4.74 18.17
CA GLY A 76 2.29 -5.69 18.16
C GLY A 76 1.35 -5.52 16.97
N LEU A 77 1.88 -5.04 15.83
CA LEU A 77 1.14 -4.82 14.58
C LEU A 77 1.63 -5.77 13.48
N ASP A 78 0.77 -6.05 12.51
CA ASP A 78 1.16 -6.76 11.29
C ASP A 78 1.31 -5.79 10.11
N ILE A 79 2.09 -6.18 9.10
CA ILE A 79 2.03 -5.53 7.78
C ILE A 79 0.79 -6.05 7.06
N VAL A 80 -0.23 -5.20 6.98
CA VAL A 80 -1.57 -5.55 6.47
C VAL A 80 -1.83 -5.02 5.07
N GLY A 81 -0.87 -4.34 4.45
CA GLY A 81 -0.99 -3.89 3.07
C GLY A 81 0.22 -3.16 2.55
N ILE A 82 0.24 -2.95 1.24
CA ILE A 82 1.23 -2.15 0.52
C ILE A 82 0.51 -0.97 -0.10
N PHE A 83 1.18 0.18 -0.11
CA PHE A 83 0.76 1.34 -0.88
C PHE A 83 1.81 1.66 -1.94
N HIS A 84 1.35 2.08 -3.13
CA HIS A 84 2.19 2.76 -4.10
C HIS A 84 1.40 3.75 -4.97
N SER A 85 2.12 4.62 -5.68
CA SER A 85 1.53 5.63 -6.56
C SER A 85 1.80 5.34 -8.03
N HIS A 86 0.83 5.59 -8.92
CA HIS A 86 0.99 5.49 -10.37
C HIS A 86 0.94 6.86 -11.06
N PRO A 87 1.74 7.11 -12.12
CA PRO A 87 1.54 8.21 -13.07
C PRO A 87 0.42 7.92 -14.09
N ALA A 88 -0.57 7.11 -13.70
CA ALA A 88 -1.64 6.56 -14.52
C ALA A 88 -2.85 6.27 -13.61
N PRO A 89 -4.03 5.90 -14.16
CA PRO A 89 -5.18 5.52 -13.36
C PRO A 89 -4.84 4.45 -12.31
N ALA A 90 -5.55 4.48 -11.17
CA ALA A 90 -5.30 3.63 -10.00
C ALA A 90 -5.75 2.18 -10.27
N LYS A 91 -4.99 1.47 -11.09
CA LYS A 91 -5.24 0.07 -11.48
C LYS A 91 -3.93 -0.70 -11.43
N PRO A 92 -3.92 -1.96 -10.95
CA PRO A 92 -2.72 -2.78 -10.93
C PRO A 92 -2.20 -3.00 -12.36
N SER A 93 -0.92 -2.74 -12.55
CA SER A 93 -0.19 -3.07 -13.77
C SER A 93 0.10 -4.57 -13.85
N THR A 94 0.59 -5.06 -15.00
CA THR A 94 0.98 -6.48 -15.14
C THR A 94 2.05 -6.89 -14.13
N ILE A 95 2.96 -5.96 -13.77
CA ILE A 95 4.01 -6.24 -12.78
C ILE A 95 3.43 -6.26 -11.36
N ASP A 96 2.50 -5.37 -11.01
CA ASP A 96 1.79 -5.41 -9.73
C ASP A 96 1.06 -6.74 -9.58
N ILE A 97 0.32 -7.17 -10.59
CA ILE A 97 -0.45 -8.42 -10.56
C ILE A 97 0.46 -9.63 -10.35
N LYS A 98 1.65 -9.63 -10.95
CA LYS A 98 2.65 -10.67 -10.72
C LYS A 98 3.07 -10.70 -9.24
N TYR A 99 3.28 -9.55 -8.62
CA TYR A 99 3.73 -9.46 -7.24
C TYR A 99 2.60 -9.66 -6.21
N MET A 100 1.38 -9.22 -6.50
CA MET A 100 0.19 -9.52 -5.70
C MET A 100 -0.08 -11.03 -5.59
N LYS A 101 0.27 -11.81 -6.61
CA LYS A 101 0.17 -13.29 -6.57
C LYS A 101 1.11 -13.94 -5.57
N ILE A 102 2.30 -13.38 -5.38
CA ILE A 102 3.29 -13.91 -4.43
C ILE A 102 3.18 -13.26 -3.04
N ASN A 103 2.54 -12.10 -2.97
CA ASN A 103 2.27 -11.38 -1.73
C ASN A 103 0.78 -10.94 -1.68
N PRO A 104 -0.14 -11.87 -1.35
CA PRO A 104 -1.58 -11.68 -1.45
C PRO A 104 -2.17 -10.90 -0.26
N ILE A 105 -1.62 -9.72 0.00
CA ILE A 105 -2.18 -8.71 0.90
C ILE A 105 -2.86 -7.60 0.08
N PRO A 106 -3.62 -6.68 0.68
CA PRO A 106 -4.14 -5.51 -0.02
C PRO A 106 -3.03 -4.61 -0.59
N TRP A 107 -3.22 -4.16 -1.83
CA TRP A 107 -2.39 -3.17 -2.51
C TRP A 107 -3.24 -1.93 -2.79
N LEU A 108 -2.84 -0.81 -2.19
CA LEU A 108 -3.50 0.47 -2.26
C LEU A 108 -2.77 1.36 -3.28
N ILE A 109 -3.46 1.78 -4.33
CA ILE A 109 -2.87 2.48 -5.47
C ILE A 109 -3.43 3.90 -5.54
N LEU A 110 -2.56 4.91 -5.45
CA LEU A 110 -2.92 6.30 -5.72
C LEU A 110 -2.55 6.71 -7.15
N SER A 111 -3.52 7.17 -7.92
CA SER A 111 -3.27 7.80 -9.22
C SER A 111 -2.85 9.25 -9.04
N THR A 112 -1.69 9.63 -9.58
CA THR A 112 -1.24 11.04 -9.57
C THR A 112 -1.90 11.87 -10.66
N THR A 113 -2.67 11.25 -11.56
CA THR A 113 -3.34 11.95 -12.67
C THR A 113 -4.74 12.46 -12.30
N ASN A 114 -5.43 11.79 -11.37
CA ASN A 114 -6.79 12.12 -10.95
C ASN A 114 -7.04 11.99 -9.43
N ASN A 115 -6.00 11.69 -8.63
CA ASN A 115 -6.07 11.51 -7.18
C ASN A 115 -7.00 10.40 -6.69
N GLU A 116 -7.40 9.46 -7.56
CA GLU A 116 -8.14 8.28 -7.15
C GLU A 116 -7.25 7.34 -6.33
N LEU A 117 -7.78 6.88 -5.20
CA LEU A 117 -7.13 5.93 -4.30
C LEU A 117 -7.99 4.67 -4.27
N ILE A 118 -7.46 3.56 -4.77
CA ILE A 118 -8.21 2.30 -4.89
C ILE A 118 -7.40 1.15 -4.29
N VAL A 119 -8.08 0.25 -3.59
CA VAL A 119 -7.46 -0.93 -2.96
C VAL A 119 -7.83 -2.20 -3.72
N PHE A 120 -6.83 -3.03 -3.98
CA PHE A 120 -6.98 -4.31 -4.66
C PHE A 120 -6.41 -5.44 -3.82
N LEU A 121 -7.03 -6.60 -3.87
CA LEU A 121 -6.55 -7.83 -3.26
C LEU A 121 -6.56 -8.94 -4.31
N TYR A 122 -5.49 -9.74 -4.35
CA TYR A 122 -5.46 -10.94 -5.17
C TYR A 122 -5.93 -12.15 -4.36
N ASP A 123 -7.02 -12.78 -4.82
CA ASP A 123 -7.58 -14.01 -4.25
C ASP A 123 -8.16 -14.85 -5.39
N ASN A 124 -7.29 -15.61 -6.06
CA ASN A 124 -7.50 -16.31 -7.34
C ASN A 124 -7.80 -15.38 -8.53
N ILE A 125 -8.51 -14.29 -8.29
CA ILE A 125 -8.77 -13.15 -9.17
C ILE A 125 -8.46 -11.86 -8.42
N ILE A 126 -8.22 -10.78 -9.16
CA ILE A 126 -8.09 -9.45 -8.57
C ILE A 126 -9.49 -8.96 -8.18
N ARG A 127 -9.64 -8.56 -6.92
CA ARG A 127 -10.87 -7.98 -6.40
C ARG A 127 -10.55 -6.59 -5.84
N GLN A 128 -11.44 -5.64 -6.09
CA GLN A 128 -11.38 -4.35 -5.43
C GLN A 128 -12.00 -4.51 -4.03
N LEU A 129 -11.31 -4.00 -3.00
CA LEU A 129 -11.88 -3.89 -1.66
C LEU A 129 -12.58 -2.55 -1.49
N GLU A 130 -13.50 -2.46 -0.54
CA GLU A 130 -14.07 -1.18 -0.15
C GLU A 130 -13.06 -0.42 0.74
N LEU A 131 -12.75 0.82 0.37
CA LEU A 131 -11.92 1.71 1.16
C LEU A 131 -12.83 2.57 2.06
N VAL A 132 -12.70 2.41 3.37
CA VAL A 132 -13.46 3.20 4.36
C VAL A 132 -12.53 4.21 5.00
N ILE A 133 -12.99 5.45 5.11
CA ILE A 133 -12.25 6.53 5.79
C ILE A 133 -12.97 6.81 7.11
N ASN A 134 -12.24 6.71 8.24
CA ASN A 134 -12.72 7.05 9.58
C ASN A 134 -12.15 8.37 10.11
#